data_AF-A0A931BA96-F1
#
_entry.id   AF-A0A931BA96-F1
#
_cell.length_a   1.000
_cell.length_b   1.000
_cell.length_c   1.000
_cell.angle_alpha   90.00
_cell.angle_beta   90.00
_cell.angle_gamma   90.00
#
_symmetry.space_group_name_H-M   'P 1'
#
loop_
_entity.id
_entity.type
_entity.pdbx_description
1 polymer ?
#
loop_
_entity_poly.entity_id
_entity_poly.type
_entity_poly.pdbx_seq_one_letter_code
_entity_poly.pdbx_strand_id
1 'polypeptide(L)'
;MNTASTASAATTASAASTAPTATANPAAPESTEERNKATIRRVFAEFVNQGDFSLVDDVYRPDIVDHAGLPGAPEGAEGVKYTIAGLREAFPDFHVTIEDISAHDDMVVIHNTWRGTHQGELLGMAPTGRAFLSVGIVLWRFDKEGRIAERWEHGVASNMFAALGMRMLAPRKGGRRTAEGVRTVVRTVPLNEGRSADWHRLTAELQGPRRREYEASRRRLGITHEVLRVDPRPDRDHVIVQFETADPERTRKRWTESQHPFDLWLREQVLDIHAEDPWAAPAAPAESAGLTWTAPPRLTPNDQ
;
A
#
# COMPACT_ATOMS: atom_id res chain seq x y z
N MET A 1 11.54 37.99 78.46
CA MET A 1 11.28 37.03 79.54
C MET A 1 9.84 36.55 79.43
N ASN A 2 9.61 35.30 79.82
CA ASN A 2 8.39 34.48 79.71
C ASN A 2 8.13 33.86 78.32
N THR A 3 8.64 32.65 78.05
CA THR A 3 8.21 31.30 78.52
C THR A 3 7.02 30.78 77.72
N ALA A 4 7.23 29.72 76.93
CA ALA A 4 6.70 28.37 77.17
C ALA A 4 5.23 28.24 76.69
N SER A 5 4.69 27.13 76.23
CA SER A 5 5.10 25.77 75.83
C SER A 5 3.77 25.08 75.45
N THR A 6 3.84 23.95 74.73
CA THR A 6 2.77 22.94 74.50
C THR A 6 1.49 23.37 73.77
N ALA A 7 0.77 22.54 73.01
CA ALA A 7 0.98 21.25 72.34
C ALA A 7 -0.32 20.98 71.55
N SER A 8 -0.20 20.37 70.38
CA SER A 8 -1.10 19.37 69.77
C SER A 8 -2.63 19.55 69.85
N ALA A 9 -3.25 19.75 68.70
CA ALA A 9 -4.39 18.93 68.26
C ALA A 9 -4.57 19.05 66.75
N ALA A 10 -4.44 17.92 66.05
CA ALA A 10 -4.83 17.79 64.65
C ALA A 10 -6.36 17.82 64.55
N THR A 11 -6.89 18.64 63.65
CA THR A 11 -8.26 18.53 63.14
C THR A 11 -8.18 18.60 61.62
N THR A 12 -8.51 17.47 61.01
CA THR A 12 -8.66 17.27 59.58
C THR A 12 -9.86 18.05 59.07
N ALA A 13 -9.63 19.04 58.21
CA ALA A 13 -10.66 19.67 57.38
C ALA A 13 -10.31 19.42 55.91
N SER A 14 -11.25 18.76 55.23
CA SER A 14 -11.25 18.39 53.82
C SER A 14 -11.06 19.63 52.93
N ALA A 15 -9.96 19.66 52.17
CA ALA A 15 -9.78 20.64 51.11
C ALA A 15 -10.44 20.12 49.82
N ALA A 16 -11.48 20.80 49.37
CA ALA A 16 -12.08 20.60 48.07
C ALA A 16 -11.01 20.82 46.98
N SER A 17 -10.69 19.76 46.25
CA SER A 17 -9.84 19.81 45.07
C SER A 17 -10.64 20.39 43.92
N THR A 18 -10.52 21.69 43.68
CA THR A 18 -10.94 22.31 42.42
C THR A 18 -9.99 21.83 41.32
N ALA A 19 -10.49 20.91 40.49
CA ALA A 19 -9.82 20.46 39.28
C ALA A 19 -9.57 21.64 38.33
N PRO A 20 -8.40 21.74 37.70
CA PRO A 20 -8.19 22.71 36.64
C PRO A 20 -9.01 22.29 35.42
N THR A 21 -9.88 23.18 34.96
CA THR A 21 -10.59 23.07 33.68
C THR A 21 -9.55 22.98 32.57
N ALA A 22 -9.39 21.78 32.00
CA ALA A 22 -8.60 21.58 30.79
C ALA A 22 -9.26 22.37 29.67
N THR A 23 -8.64 23.50 29.32
CA THR A 23 -8.94 24.21 28.09
C THR A 23 -8.59 23.28 26.94
N ALA A 24 -9.59 22.79 26.21
CA ALA A 24 -9.40 22.00 25.02
C ALA A 24 -8.55 22.82 24.02
N ASN A 25 -7.36 22.32 23.70
CA ASN A 25 -6.54 22.86 22.62
C ASN A 25 -7.34 22.73 21.31
N PRO A 26 -7.45 23.78 20.47
CA PRO A 26 -8.02 23.63 19.13
C PRO A 26 -7.14 22.65 18.34
N ALA A 27 -7.78 21.68 17.67
CA ALA A 27 -7.09 20.68 16.86
C ALA A 27 -6.10 21.34 15.89
N ALA A 28 -4.87 20.84 15.84
CA ALA A 28 -3.89 21.25 14.85
C ALA A 28 -4.48 21.10 13.43
N PRO A 29 -4.11 21.96 12.46
CA PRO A 29 -4.55 21.79 11.08
C PRO A 29 -4.17 20.38 10.59
N GLU A 30 -5.13 19.67 9.99
CA GLU A 30 -4.95 18.35 9.41
C GLU A 30 -3.82 18.39 8.37
N SER A 31 -2.88 17.43 8.44
CA SER A 31 -1.75 17.38 7.50
C SER A 31 -2.25 17.12 6.07
N THR A 32 -1.50 17.55 5.07
CA THR A 32 -1.81 17.25 3.65
C THR A 32 -1.97 15.76 3.41
N GLU A 33 -1.15 14.93 4.06
CA GLU A 33 -1.21 13.48 3.95
C GLU A 33 -2.50 12.90 4.55
N GLU A 34 -2.95 13.36 5.73
CA GLU A 34 -4.22 12.92 6.31
C GLU A 34 -5.41 13.33 5.45
N ARG A 35 -5.40 14.57 4.94
CA ARG A 35 -6.41 15.04 3.99
C ARG A 35 -6.46 14.17 2.74
N ASN A 36 -5.31 13.86 2.13
CA ASN A 36 -5.25 13.04 0.93
C ASN A 36 -5.72 11.59 1.21
N LYS A 37 -5.36 11.01 2.37
CA LYS A 37 -5.88 9.70 2.80
C LYS A 37 -7.40 9.73 2.99
N ALA A 38 -7.94 10.79 3.58
CA ALA A 38 -9.37 10.97 3.73
C ALA A 38 -10.08 11.03 2.37
N THR A 39 -9.51 11.75 1.39
CA THR A 39 -10.02 11.77 0.01
C THR A 39 -10.06 10.37 -0.59
N ILE A 40 -8.98 9.57 -0.48
CA ILE A 40 -8.99 8.19 -1.01
C ILE A 40 -10.02 7.30 -0.30
N ARG A 41 -10.17 7.41 1.03
CA ARG A 41 -11.22 6.67 1.75
C ARG A 41 -12.62 7.00 1.22
N ARG A 42 -12.91 8.29 0.96
CA ARG A 42 -14.17 8.73 0.37
C ARG A 42 -14.36 8.21 -1.05
N VAL A 43 -13.32 8.27 -1.88
CA VAL A 43 -13.33 7.70 -3.24
C VAL A 43 -13.77 6.24 -3.22
N PHE A 44 -13.22 5.41 -2.32
CA PHE A 44 -13.64 4.01 -2.25
C PHE A 44 -15.03 3.82 -1.65
N ALA A 45 -15.36 4.55 -0.59
CA ALA A 45 -16.64 4.40 0.10
C ALA A 45 -17.83 4.87 -0.74
N GLU A 46 -17.75 6.07 -1.32
CA GLU A 46 -18.85 6.76 -2.01
C GLU A 46 -18.82 6.41 -3.51
N PHE A 47 -17.72 6.72 -4.19
CA PHE A 47 -17.66 6.54 -5.64
C PHE A 47 -17.54 5.07 -6.07
N VAL A 48 -16.55 4.33 -5.59
CA VAL A 48 -16.31 2.94 -6.04
C VAL A 48 -17.38 1.98 -5.51
N ASN A 49 -17.63 2.00 -4.19
CA ASN A 49 -18.50 1.01 -3.54
C ASN A 49 -20.00 1.37 -3.60
N GLN A 50 -20.37 2.66 -3.55
CA GLN A 50 -21.79 3.06 -3.67
C GLN A 50 -22.16 3.48 -5.10
N GLY A 51 -21.19 3.81 -5.95
CA GLY A 51 -21.46 4.29 -7.30
C GLY A 51 -21.88 5.75 -7.34
N ASP A 52 -21.44 6.57 -6.38
CA ASP A 52 -21.67 8.02 -6.42
C ASP A 52 -20.67 8.70 -7.37
N PHE A 53 -21.08 8.88 -8.62
CA PHE A 53 -20.25 9.51 -9.66
C PHE A 53 -20.09 11.03 -9.47
N SER A 54 -20.90 11.67 -8.61
CA SER A 54 -20.82 13.12 -8.40
C SER A 54 -19.51 13.54 -7.71
N LEU A 55 -18.95 12.64 -6.88
CA LEU A 55 -17.68 12.88 -6.18
C LEU A 55 -16.49 13.07 -7.13
N VAL A 56 -16.55 12.49 -8.33
CA VAL A 56 -15.38 12.45 -9.23
C VAL A 56 -14.95 13.85 -9.65
N ASP A 57 -15.90 14.74 -9.95
CA ASP A 57 -15.59 16.09 -10.44
C ASP A 57 -15.01 16.99 -9.33
N ASP A 58 -15.23 16.65 -8.06
CA ASP A 58 -14.69 17.36 -6.91
C ASP A 58 -13.26 16.93 -6.55
N VAL A 59 -12.96 15.63 -6.69
CA VAL A 59 -11.71 15.05 -6.16
C VAL A 59 -10.69 14.68 -7.23
N TYR A 60 -11.10 14.47 -8.48
CA TYR A 60 -10.17 14.21 -9.58
C TYR A 60 -9.91 15.47 -10.38
N ARG A 61 -8.70 15.60 -10.93
CA ARG A 61 -8.46 16.51 -12.03
C ARG A 61 -9.26 16.06 -13.26
N PRO A 62 -9.88 16.98 -14.01
CA PRO A 62 -10.55 16.62 -15.26
C PRO A 62 -9.62 15.90 -16.24
N ASP A 63 -8.33 16.24 -16.21
CA ASP A 63 -7.24 15.71 -17.03
C ASP A 63 -6.35 14.69 -16.28
N ILE A 64 -6.90 13.98 -15.29
CA ILE A 64 -6.23 12.85 -14.62
C ILE A 64 -5.61 11.89 -15.66
N VAL A 65 -4.37 11.52 -15.44
CA VAL A 65 -3.72 10.43 -16.18
C VAL A 65 -3.95 9.12 -15.42
N ASP A 66 -4.83 8.25 -15.94
CA ASP A 66 -5.08 6.92 -15.37
C ASP A 66 -4.38 5.82 -16.18
N HIS A 67 -3.32 5.26 -15.60
CA HIS A 67 -2.54 4.17 -16.21
C HIS A 67 -3.19 2.79 -16.06
N ALA A 68 -4.32 2.72 -15.36
CA ALA A 68 -5.01 1.49 -14.98
C ALA A 68 -6.48 1.42 -15.45
N GLY A 69 -6.88 2.31 -16.37
CA GLY A 69 -8.21 2.30 -16.96
C GLY A 69 -8.51 1.01 -17.74
N LEU A 70 -9.78 0.62 -17.83
CA LEU A 70 -10.18 -0.49 -18.70
C LEU A 70 -9.89 -0.18 -20.18
N PRO A 71 -9.61 -1.20 -21.01
CA PRO A 71 -9.48 -1.01 -22.45
C PRO A 71 -10.69 -0.27 -23.04
N GLY A 72 -10.44 0.81 -23.78
CA GLY A 72 -11.49 1.63 -24.39
C GLY A 72 -12.02 2.77 -23.49
N ALA A 73 -11.51 2.91 -22.27
CA ALA A 73 -11.83 4.06 -21.43
C ALA A 73 -11.36 5.38 -22.08
N PRO A 74 -12.17 6.46 -22.03
CA PRO A 74 -11.73 7.80 -22.40
C PRO A 74 -10.54 8.29 -21.56
N GLU A 75 -9.83 9.32 -22.02
CA GLU A 75 -8.83 10.01 -21.20
C GLU A 75 -9.50 10.86 -20.10
N GLY A 76 -8.75 11.18 -19.04
CA GLY A 76 -9.22 12.05 -17.98
C GLY A 76 -10.24 11.40 -17.04
N ALA A 77 -10.96 12.24 -16.30
CA ALA A 77 -11.87 11.80 -15.24
C ALA A 77 -13.03 10.93 -15.76
N GLU A 78 -13.42 11.14 -17.02
CA GLU A 78 -14.44 10.32 -17.69
C GLU A 78 -13.98 8.87 -17.88
N GLY A 79 -12.68 8.61 -18.06
CA GLY A 79 -12.13 7.26 -18.08
C GLY A 79 -12.27 6.51 -16.75
N VAL A 80 -12.10 7.25 -15.65
CA VAL A 80 -12.28 6.73 -14.29
C VAL A 80 -13.76 6.36 -14.06
N LYS A 81 -14.68 7.25 -14.43
CA LYS A 81 -16.14 6.99 -14.38
C LYS A 81 -16.51 5.78 -15.23
N TYR A 82 -16.05 5.73 -16.48
CA TYR A 82 -16.30 4.63 -17.40
C TYR A 82 -15.90 3.27 -16.80
N THR A 83 -14.70 3.22 -16.21
CA THR A 83 -14.17 1.99 -15.60
C THR A 83 -15.03 1.50 -14.44
N ILE A 84 -15.39 2.38 -13.49
CA ILE A 84 -16.20 2.00 -12.34
C ILE A 84 -17.65 1.66 -12.74
N ALA A 85 -18.23 2.38 -13.71
CA ALA A 85 -19.55 2.06 -14.23
C ALA A 85 -19.61 0.65 -14.83
N GLY A 86 -18.67 0.30 -15.71
CA GLY A 86 -18.60 -1.02 -16.31
C GLY A 86 -18.41 -2.14 -15.29
N LEU A 87 -17.57 -1.93 -14.27
CA LEU A 87 -17.38 -2.92 -13.20
C LEU A 87 -18.66 -3.12 -12.38
N ARG A 88 -19.37 -2.05 -12.02
CA ARG A 88 -20.62 -2.16 -11.24
C ARG A 88 -21.77 -2.80 -12.02
N GLU A 89 -21.82 -2.57 -13.32
CA GLU A 89 -22.79 -3.23 -14.21
C GLU A 89 -22.49 -4.73 -14.35
N ALA A 90 -21.22 -5.08 -14.54
CA ALA A 90 -20.78 -6.46 -14.69
C ALA A 90 -20.84 -7.28 -13.40
N PHE A 91 -20.64 -6.63 -12.25
CA PHE A 91 -20.57 -7.22 -10.92
C PHE A 91 -21.51 -6.46 -9.96
N PRO A 92 -22.80 -6.81 -9.89
CA PRO A 92 -23.78 -6.08 -9.07
C PRO A 92 -23.47 -6.10 -7.55
N ASP A 93 -22.71 -7.09 -7.10
CA ASP A 93 -22.18 -7.25 -5.73
C ASP A 93 -20.74 -6.73 -5.60
N PHE A 94 -20.28 -5.88 -6.52
CA PHE A 94 -18.93 -5.33 -6.53
C PHE A 94 -18.61 -4.58 -5.24
N HIS A 95 -17.49 -4.95 -4.62
CA HIS A 95 -17.00 -4.30 -3.42
C HIS A 95 -15.48 -4.28 -3.36
N VAL A 96 -14.94 -3.18 -2.86
CA VAL A 96 -13.51 -3.01 -2.59
C VAL A 96 -13.28 -2.66 -1.12
N THR A 97 -12.43 -3.45 -0.47
CA THR A 97 -11.94 -3.18 0.89
C THR A 97 -10.57 -2.52 0.79
N ILE A 98 -10.39 -1.38 1.48
CA ILE A 98 -9.05 -0.84 1.77
C ILE A 98 -8.52 -1.62 2.98
N GLU A 99 -7.54 -2.46 2.75
CA GLU A 99 -6.89 -3.26 3.80
C GLU A 99 -5.87 -2.43 4.58
N ASP A 100 -5.18 -1.52 3.87
CA ASP A 100 -4.31 -0.52 4.47
C ASP A 100 -4.15 0.69 3.56
N ILE A 101 -3.80 1.83 4.17
CA ILE A 101 -3.60 3.10 3.49
C ILE A 101 -2.45 3.87 4.14
N SER A 102 -1.54 4.33 3.29
CA SER A 102 -0.41 5.16 3.70
C SER A 102 -0.26 6.34 2.74
N ALA A 103 0.31 7.44 3.21
CA ALA A 103 0.55 8.64 2.40
C ALA A 103 1.92 9.20 2.71
N HIS A 104 2.51 9.84 1.70
CA HIS A 104 3.77 10.56 1.81
C HIS A 104 3.75 11.71 0.81
N ASP A 105 3.95 12.95 1.28
CA ASP A 105 3.88 14.16 0.48
C ASP A 105 2.53 14.29 -0.28
N ASP A 106 2.57 14.28 -1.61
CA ASP A 106 1.42 14.37 -2.52
C ASP A 106 0.92 12.98 -2.96
N MET A 107 1.44 11.89 -2.41
CA MET A 107 1.08 10.54 -2.81
C MET A 107 0.24 9.81 -1.76
N VAL A 108 -0.71 9.00 -2.22
CA VAL A 108 -1.43 8.03 -1.39
C VAL A 108 -1.34 6.66 -2.03
N VAL A 109 -1.12 5.64 -1.21
CA VAL A 109 -1.07 4.25 -1.65
C VAL A 109 -1.98 3.41 -0.76
N ILE A 110 -2.73 2.50 -1.39
CA ILE A 110 -3.52 1.51 -0.68
C ILE A 110 -3.14 0.10 -1.07
N HIS A 111 -3.30 -0.80 -0.11
CA HIS A 111 -3.55 -2.21 -0.39
C HIS A 111 -5.04 -2.48 -0.33
N ASN A 112 -5.55 -3.18 -1.34
CA ASN A 112 -6.97 -3.40 -1.49
C ASN A 112 -7.33 -4.80 -1.94
N THR A 113 -8.56 -5.18 -1.61
CA THR A 113 -9.19 -6.42 -2.04
C THR A 113 -10.48 -6.09 -2.78
N TRP A 114 -10.55 -6.45 -4.05
CA TRP A 114 -11.71 -6.28 -4.93
C TRP A 114 -12.42 -7.62 -5.08
N ARG A 115 -13.76 -7.59 -5.00
CA ARG A 115 -14.62 -8.79 -5.08
C ARG A 115 -15.85 -8.49 -5.91
N GLY A 116 -16.42 -9.54 -6.49
CA GLY A 116 -17.72 -9.48 -7.19
C GLY A 116 -18.02 -10.77 -7.94
N THR A 117 -19.25 -10.91 -8.40
CA THR A 117 -19.79 -12.06 -9.14
C THR A 117 -20.21 -11.62 -10.53
N HIS A 118 -19.66 -12.24 -11.57
CA HIS A 118 -19.86 -11.82 -12.96
C HIS A 118 -21.30 -12.13 -13.42
N GLN A 119 -22.19 -11.14 -13.33
CA GLN A 119 -23.63 -11.25 -13.63
C GLN A 119 -24.11 -10.31 -14.75
N GLY A 120 -23.32 -9.29 -15.11
CA GLY A 120 -23.52 -8.46 -16.30
C GLY A 120 -22.47 -8.74 -17.37
N GLU A 121 -22.56 -8.04 -18.50
CA GLU A 121 -21.53 -8.10 -19.56
C GLU A 121 -20.34 -7.20 -19.19
N LEU A 122 -19.11 -7.65 -19.49
CA LEU A 122 -17.91 -6.82 -19.36
C LEU A 122 -16.94 -7.06 -20.51
N LEU A 123 -16.50 -5.98 -21.19
CA LEU A 123 -15.57 -6.07 -22.31
C LEU A 123 -16.03 -7.06 -23.40
N GLY A 124 -17.34 -7.13 -23.68
CA GLY A 124 -17.94 -8.06 -24.64
C GLY A 124 -18.06 -9.51 -24.14
N MET A 125 -17.76 -9.77 -22.87
CA MET A 125 -17.87 -11.10 -22.26
C MET A 125 -19.22 -11.25 -21.55
N ALA A 126 -20.01 -12.24 -21.98
CA ALA A 126 -21.28 -12.58 -21.36
C ALA A 126 -21.11 -13.04 -19.90
N PRO A 127 -22.11 -12.82 -19.03
CA PRO A 127 -22.04 -13.17 -17.62
C PRO A 127 -21.83 -14.67 -17.41
N THR A 128 -20.91 -15.02 -16.52
CA THR A 128 -20.53 -16.41 -16.26
C THR A 128 -21.05 -16.97 -14.93
N GLY A 129 -21.53 -16.10 -14.05
CA GLY A 129 -21.91 -16.43 -12.67
C GLY A 129 -20.73 -16.73 -11.74
N ARG A 130 -19.47 -16.54 -12.17
CA ARG A 130 -18.28 -16.81 -11.34
C ARG A 130 -17.89 -15.61 -10.50
N ALA A 131 -17.50 -15.86 -9.27
CA ALA A 131 -16.91 -14.86 -8.40
C ALA A 131 -15.43 -14.59 -8.75
N PHE A 132 -15.00 -13.34 -8.58
CA PHE A 132 -13.60 -12.96 -8.60
C PHE A 132 -13.13 -12.40 -7.26
N LEU A 133 -11.82 -12.51 -7.07
CA LEU A 133 -11.05 -11.89 -6.01
C LEU A 133 -9.80 -11.31 -6.67
N SER A 134 -9.57 -10.01 -6.50
CA SER A 134 -8.37 -9.32 -6.94
C SER A 134 -7.73 -8.61 -5.75
N VAL A 135 -6.44 -8.82 -5.55
CA VAL A 135 -5.64 -8.14 -4.53
C VAL A 135 -4.63 -7.27 -5.24
N GLY A 136 -4.62 -5.97 -4.88
CA GLY A 136 -3.87 -4.96 -5.60
C GLY A 136 -3.27 -3.89 -4.72
N ILE A 137 -2.28 -3.20 -5.29
CA ILE A 137 -1.79 -1.92 -4.81
C ILE A 137 -2.25 -0.86 -5.81
N VAL A 138 -2.82 0.23 -5.31
CA VAL A 138 -3.16 1.39 -6.15
C VAL A 138 -2.50 2.61 -5.55
N LEU A 139 -1.90 3.41 -6.42
CA LEU A 139 -1.18 4.63 -6.08
C LEU A 139 -1.87 5.81 -6.74
N TRP A 140 -1.93 6.92 -6.02
CA TRP A 140 -2.41 8.20 -6.53
C TRP A 140 -1.43 9.31 -6.21
N ARG A 141 -1.27 10.22 -7.17
CA ARG A 141 -0.61 11.51 -6.98
C ARG A 141 -1.64 12.62 -6.91
N PHE A 142 -1.46 13.56 -6.00
CA PHE A 142 -2.30 14.72 -5.79
C PHE A 142 -1.64 16.00 -6.34
N ASP A 143 -2.42 16.95 -6.82
CA ASP A 143 -1.95 18.30 -7.12
C ASP A 143 -1.88 19.16 -5.84
N LYS A 144 -1.40 20.40 -5.98
CA LYS A 144 -1.24 21.33 -4.84
C LYS A 144 -2.58 21.75 -4.25
N GLU A 145 -3.65 21.66 -5.03
CA GLU A 145 -5.02 21.96 -4.66
C GLU A 145 -5.70 20.76 -3.96
N GLY A 146 -5.04 19.60 -3.90
CA GLY A 146 -5.54 18.41 -3.22
C GLY A 146 -6.45 17.53 -4.10
N ARG A 147 -6.38 17.66 -5.43
CA ARG A 147 -7.09 16.81 -6.39
C ARG A 147 -6.17 15.73 -6.95
N ILE A 148 -6.75 14.57 -7.25
CA ILE A 148 -6.04 13.43 -7.81
C ILE A 148 -5.64 13.74 -9.27
N ALA A 149 -4.33 13.75 -9.52
CA ALA A 149 -3.72 14.12 -10.79
C ALA A 149 -3.20 12.93 -11.61
N GLU A 150 -2.88 11.81 -10.95
CA GLU A 150 -2.40 10.60 -11.64
C GLU A 150 -2.71 9.34 -10.82
N ARG A 151 -2.93 8.21 -11.50
CA ARG A 151 -3.23 6.91 -10.87
C ARG A 151 -2.46 5.77 -11.53
N TRP A 152 -1.94 4.86 -10.72
CA TRP A 152 -1.36 3.58 -11.14
C TRP A 152 -1.95 2.42 -10.36
N GLU A 153 -2.09 1.26 -11.01
CA GLU A 153 -2.51 0.01 -10.35
C GLU A 153 -1.53 -1.12 -10.62
N HIS A 154 -1.27 -1.89 -9.57
CA HIS A 154 -0.39 -3.03 -9.59
C HIS A 154 -1.10 -4.23 -8.95
N GLY A 155 -1.66 -5.10 -9.80
CA GLY A 155 -2.27 -6.36 -9.38
C GLY A 155 -1.23 -7.36 -8.86
N VAL A 156 -1.48 -7.92 -7.68
CA VAL A 156 -0.62 -8.91 -7.01
C VAL A 156 -1.09 -10.34 -7.31
N ALA A 157 -2.42 -10.53 -7.21
CA ALA A 157 -3.10 -11.74 -7.62
C ALA A 157 -4.54 -11.42 -7.99
N SER A 158 -4.97 -11.94 -9.13
CA SER A 158 -6.34 -11.78 -9.60
C SER A 158 -6.77 -13.03 -10.35
N ASN A 159 -7.99 -13.48 -10.11
CA ASN A 159 -8.67 -14.46 -10.97
C ASN A 159 -9.73 -13.82 -11.87
N MET A 160 -9.79 -12.48 -11.94
CA MET A 160 -10.85 -11.75 -12.66
C MET A 160 -10.98 -12.19 -14.12
N PHE A 161 -9.89 -12.28 -14.87
CA PHE A 161 -9.94 -12.76 -16.27
C PHE A 161 -10.48 -14.19 -16.39
N ALA A 162 -10.13 -15.08 -15.46
CA ALA A 162 -10.68 -16.43 -15.43
C ALA A 162 -12.19 -16.43 -15.07
N ALA A 163 -12.60 -15.53 -14.18
CA ALA A 163 -14.02 -15.29 -13.87
C ALA A 163 -14.78 -14.73 -15.08
N LEU A 164 -14.16 -13.92 -15.93
CA LEU A 164 -14.73 -13.47 -17.20
C LEU A 164 -14.78 -14.57 -18.28
N GLY A 165 -14.32 -15.79 -17.97
CA GLY A 165 -14.30 -16.88 -18.94
C GLY A 165 -13.15 -16.80 -19.95
N MET A 166 -12.23 -15.84 -19.78
CA MET A 166 -11.05 -15.75 -20.62
C MET A 166 -10.09 -16.89 -20.28
N ARG A 167 -9.84 -17.73 -21.28
CA ARG A 167 -8.89 -18.83 -21.15
C ARG A 167 -7.48 -18.29 -21.38
N MET A 168 -6.71 -18.08 -20.31
CA MET A 168 -5.27 -17.88 -20.46
C MET A 168 -4.70 -19.10 -21.19
N LEU A 169 -4.06 -18.89 -22.34
CA LEU A 169 -3.29 -19.94 -23.03
C LEU A 169 -2.15 -20.38 -22.07
N ALA A 170 -2.20 -21.62 -21.56
CA ALA A 170 -1.36 -22.14 -20.46
C ALA A 170 -0.12 -22.94 -20.97
N PRO A 171 0.89 -23.30 -20.12
CA PRO A 171 1.02 -23.09 -18.67
C PRO A 171 2.37 -22.51 -18.18
N ARG A 172 2.43 -21.96 -16.96
CA ARG A 172 3.61 -22.20 -16.10
C ARG A 172 3.35 -23.48 -15.30
N LYS A 173 4.17 -24.51 -15.51
CA LYS A 173 4.25 -25.67 -14.61
C LYS A 173 4.56 -25.15 -13.20
N GLY A 174 3.77 -25.59 -12.24
CA GLY A 174 3.83 -25.14 -10.85
C GLY A 174 2.54 -24.42 -10.47
N GLY A 175 1.50 -25.18 -10.12
CA GLY A 175 0.28 -24.62 -9.57
C GLY A 175 0.63 -23.70 -8.41
N ARG A 176 0.19 -22.45 -8.49
CA ARG A 176 0.33 -21.45 -7.43
C ARG A 176 -0.48 -21.98 -6.23
N ARG A 177 0.19 -22.63 -5.28
CA ARG A 177 -0.43 -22.90 -3.99
C ARG A 177 -0.47 -21.56 -3.25
N THR A 178 -1.67 -21.00 -3.10
CA THR A 178 -1.95 -20.03 -2.05
C THR A 178 -1.58 -20.69 -0.74
N ALA A 179 -0.41 -20.38 -0.21
CA ALA A 179 -0.03 -20.86 1.12
C ALA A 179 -0.77 -19.98 2.13
N GLU A 180 -1.62 -20.63 2.93
CA GLU A 180 -2.23 -20.06 4.12
C GLU A 180 -1.14 -19.41 4.98
N GLY A 181 -1.37 -18.18 5.47
CA GLY A 181 -0.39 -17.46 6.31
C GLY A 181 0.65 -16.59 5.59
N VAL A 182 0.60 -16.42 4.25
CA VAL A 182 1.54 -15.56 3.52
C VAL A 182 1.13 -14.08 3.55
N ARG A 183 2.00 -13.24 4.12
CA ARG A 183 1.89 -11.77 4.17
C ARG A 183 2.64 -11.13 3.00
N THR A 184 2.13 -9.99 2.52
CA THR A 184 2.79 -9.19 1.47
C THR A 184 3.39 -7.95 2.12
N VAL A 185 4.67 -7.69 1.90
CA VAL A 185 5.35 -6.46 2.30
C VAL A 185 5.53 -5.59 1.07
N VAL A 186 5.15 -4.32 1.15
CA VAL A 186 5.38 -3.33 0.08
C VAL A 186 6.11 -2.15 0.70
N ARG A 187 7.20 -1.74 0.05
CA ARG A 187 8.01 -0.58 0.43
C ARG A 187 8.27 0.28 -0.79
N THR A 188 8.01 1.57 -0.67
CA THR A 188 8.41 2.55 -1.69
C THR A 188 9.53 3.38 -1.11
N VAL A 189 10.72 3.28 -1.68
CA VAL A 189 11.91 3.97 -1.18
C VAL A 189 12.50 4.88 -2.26
N PRO A 190 12.94 6.10 -1.91
CA PRO A 190 13.59 6.99 -2.86
C PRO A 190 14.96 6.45 -3.27
N LEU A 191 15.30 6.59 -4.56
CA LEU A 191 16.67 6.45 -5.03
C LEU A 191 17.48 7.68 -4.64
N ASN A 192 18.77 7.53 -4.37
CA ASN A 192 19.68 8.65 -4.25
C ASN A 192 19.78 9.44 -5.57
N GLU A 193 20.10 10.72 -5.48
CA GLU A 193 20.14 11.61 -6.64
C GLU A 193 21.14 11.08 -7.68
N GLY A 194 20.69 10.97 -8.94
CA GLY A 194 21.51 10.43 -10.04
C GLY A 194 21.70 8.91 -10.03
N ARG A 195 21.09 8.16 -9.11
CA ARG A 195 21.30 6.69 -8.97
C ARG A 195 20.32 5.81 -9.76
N SER A 196 19.43 6.37 -10.57
CA SER A 196 18.49 5.58 -11.41
C SER A 196 19.20 4.60 -12.33
N ALA A 197 20.30 5.01 -12.95
CA ALA A 197 21.10 4.12 -13.82
C ALA A 197 21.80 3.01 -13.03
N ASP A 198 22.23 3.28 -11.79
CA ASP A 198 22.80 2.26 -10.90
C ASP A 198 21.76 1.22 -10.51
N TRP A 199 20.54 1.66 -10.19
CA TRP A 199 19.43 0.75 -9.90
C TRP A 199 19.11 -0.18 -11.08
N HIS A 200 19.06 0.37 -12.30
CA HIS A 200 18.86 -0.45 -13.50
C HIS A 200 19.98 -1.47 -13.72
N ARG A 201 21.24 -1.10 -13.44
CA ARG A 201 22.37 -2.04 -13.51
C ARG A 201 22.26 -3.13 -12.45
N LEU A 202 21.99 -2.77 -11.19
CA LEU A 202 21.86 -3.72 -10.10
C LEU A 202 20.74 -4.73 -10.38
N THR A 203 19.56 -4.25 -10.79
CA THR A 203 18.43 -5.13 -11.11
C THR A 203 18.72 -6.04 -12.30
N ALA A 204 19.44 -5.57 -13.33
CA ALA A 204 19.90 -6.42 -14.42
C ALA A 204 20.89 -7.50 -13.93
N GLU A 205 21.79 -7.17 -13.00
CA GLU A 205 22.73 -8.13 -12.41
C GLU A 205 22.02 -9.22 -11.58
N LEU A 206 21.03 -8.80 -10.77
CA LEU A 206 20.18 -9.68 -9.97
C LEU A 206 19.32 -10.62 -10.81
N GLN A 207 18.87 -10.18 -11.99
CA GLN A 207 18.08 -11.02 -12.90
C GLN A 207 18.94 -11.85 -13.87
N GLY A 208 20.22 -11.51 -14.02
CA GLY A 208 21.16 -12.17 -14.92
C GLY A 208 22.29 -12.88 -14.17
N PRO A 209 23.54 -12.35 -14.20
CA PRO A 209 24.74 -13.00 -13.68
C PRO A 209 24.61 -13.55 -12.26
N ARG A 210 23.94 -12.82 -11.35
CA ARG A 210 23.82 -13.18 -9.93
C ARG A 210 22.48 -13.80 -9.55
N ARG A 211 21.64 -14.13 -10.54
CA ARG A 211 20.29 -14.65 -10.32
C ARG A 211 20.22 -15.84 -9.38
N ARG A 212 21.16 -16.78 -9.49
CA ARG A 212 21.18 -17.98 -8.63
C ARG A 212 21.44 -17.64 -7.16
N GLU A 213 22.37 -16.71 -6.91
CA GLU A 213 22.70 -16.23 -5.57
C GLU A 213 21.50 -15.46 -4.99
N TYR A 214 20.86 -14.63 -5.81
CA TYR A 214 19.69 -13.86 -5.40
C TYR A 214 18.47 -14.73 -5.09
N GLU A 215 18.17 -15.73 -5.92
CA GLU A 215 17.14 -16.73 -5.63
C GLU A 215 17.45 -17.53 -4.36
N ALA A 216 18.72 -17.87 -4.11
CA ALA A 216 19.13 -18.57 -2.89
C ALA A 216 18.96 -17.68 -1.64
N SER A 217 19.32 -16.40 -1.73
CA SER A 217 19.08 -15.41 -0.69
C SER A 217 17.60 -15.34 -0.31
N ARG A 218 16.73 -15.10 -1.28
CA ARG A 218 15.27 -15.00 -1.05
C ARG A 218 14.69 -16.26 -0.40
N ARG A 219 15.14 -17.45 -0.82
CA ARG A 219 14.75 -18.71 -0.18
C ARG A 219 15.19 -18.77 1.30
N ARG A 220 16.41 -18.35 1.65
CA ARG A 220 16.87 -18.29 3.05
C ARG A 220 16.06 -17.29 3.87
N LEU A 221 15.71 -16.16 3.27
CA LEU A 221 14.90 -15.10 3.90
C LEU A 221 13.43 -15.49 4.09
N GLY A 222 12.97 -16.56 3.42
CA GLY A 222 11.56 -16.97 3.43
C GLY A 222 10.70 -16.17 2.46
N ILE A 223 11.32 -15.45 1.52
CA ILE A 223 10.63 -14.70 0.48
C ILE A 223 10.18 -15.66 -0.62
N THR A 224 8.86 -15.76 -0.83
CA THR A 224 8.25 -16.66 -1.82
C THR A 224 7.99 -15.98 -3.15
N HIS A 225 7.78 -14.66 -3.12
CA HIS A 225 7.54 -13.84 -4.29
C HIS A 225 8.13 -12.46 -4.07
N GLU A 226 8.57 -11.82 -5.15
CA GLU A 226 9.11 -10.47 -5.09
C GLU A 226 8.98 -9.79 -6.44
N VAL A 227 8.66 -8.50 -6.40
CA VAL A 227 8.50 -7.61 -7.53
C VAL A 227 9.24 -6.32 -7.20
N LEU A 228 10.12 -5.91 -8.10
CA LEU A 228 10.86 -4.66 -8.04
C LEU A 228 10.40 -3.77 -9.20
N ARG A 229 10.01 -2.53 -8.91
CA ARG A 229 9.56 -1.57 -9.93
C ARG A 229 10.14 -0.20 -9.69
N VAL A 230 10.46 0.50 -10.77
CA VAL A 230 10.79 1.93 -10.72
C VAL A 230 9.48 2.70 -10.81
N ASP A 231 9.35 3.68 -9.93
CA ASP A 231 8.27 4.67 -9.84
C ASP A 231 8.89 6.05 -10.13
N PRO A 232 8.96 6.48 -11.40
CA PRO A 232 9.59 7.75 -11.76
C PRO A 232 8.80 8.92 -11.18
N ARG A 233 9.47 9.88 -10.54
CA ARG A 233 8.80 11.08 -10.00
C ARG A 233 9.48 12.38 -10.47
N PRO A 234 8.75 13.51 -10.51
CA PRO A 234 9.29 14.79 -10.96
C PRO A 234 10.49 15.29 -10.14
N ASP A 235 10.53 14.94 -8.85
CA ASP A 235 11.59 15.30 -7.91
C ASP A 235 12.69 14.24 -7.86
N ARG A 236 12.33 12.96 -7.67
CA ARG A 236 13.29 11.86 -7.48
C ARG A 236 12.66 10.50 -7.78
N ASP A 237 13.33 9.69 -8.59
CA ASP A 237 12.87 8.32 -8.85
C ASP A 237 12.76 7.51 -7.55
N HIS A 238 11.68 6.76 -7.42
CA HIS A 238 11.45 5.82 -6.33
C HIS A 238 11.50 4.38 -6.84
N VAL A 239 11.67 3.45 -5.91
CA VAL A 239 11.54 2.03 -6.18
C VAL A 239 10.49 1.44 -5.26
N ILE A 240 9.53 0.74 -5.87
CA ILE A 240 8.57 -0.09 -5.19
C ILE A 240 9.17 -1.50 -5.09
N VAL A 241 9.51 -1.91 -3.87
CA VAL A 241 9.89 -3.27 -3.50
C VAL A 241 8.71 -3.94 -2.85
N GLN A 242 8.20 -4.97 -3.51
CA GLN A 242 7.13 -5.81 -2.99
C GLN A 242 7.67 -7.23 -2.82
N PHE A 243 7.39 -7.86 -1.69
CA PHE A 243 7.68 -9.28 -1.50
C PHE A 243 6.68 -10.00 -0.61
N GLU A 244 6.61 -11.32 -0.72
CA GLU A 244 5.73 -12.17 0.07
C GLU A 244 6.53 -13.04 1.03
N THR A 245 6.08 -13.15 2.28
CA THR A 245 6.68 -13.99 3.32
C THR A 245 5.65 -14.38 4.37
N ALA A 246 5.83 -15.53 5.02
CA ALA A 246 4.95 -15.95 6.13
C ALA A 246 5.12 -15.08 7.39
N ASP A 247 6.34 -14.55 7.61
CA ASP A 247 6.70 -13.80 8.81
C ASP A 247 7.65 -12.64 8.45
N PRO A 248 7.10 -11.44 8.20
CA PRO A 248 7.85 -10.25 7.84
C PRO A 248 8.92 -9.83 8.85
N GLU A 249 8.63 -9.94 10.15
CA GLU A 249 9.60 -9.62 11.20
C GLU A 249 10.78 -10.60 11.18
N ARG A 250 10.49 -11.89 11.01
CA ARG A 250 11.54 -12.90 10.87
C ARG A 250 12.34 -12.73 9.58
N THR A 251 11.69 -12.41 8.46
CA THR A 251 12.37 -12.12 7.20
C THR A 251 13.31 -10.93 7.33
N ARG A 252 12.84 -9.84 7.94
CA ARG A 252 13.64 -8.65 8.24
C ARG A 252 14.83 -8.96 9.14
N LYS A 253 14.61 -9.68 10.24
CA LYS A 253 15.69 -10.08 11.15
C LYS A 253 16.75 -10.88 10.41
N ARG A 254 16.34 -11.87 9.61
CA ARG A 254 17.25 -12.68 8.78
C ARG A 254 18.03 -11.85 7.77
N TRP A 255 17.39 -10.87 7.14
CA TRP A 255 18.06 -9.95 6.22
C TRP A 255 19.14 -9.13 6.93
N THR A 256 18.76 -8.47 8.03
CA THR A 256 19.64 -7.57 8.78
C THR A 256 20.83 -8.32 9.41
N GLU A 257 20.61 -9.54 9.89
CA GLU A 257 21.63 -10.34 10.56
C GLU A 257 22.43 -11.25 9.61
N SER A 258 22.06 -11.34 8.33
CA SER A 258 22.72 -12.26 7.39
C SER A 258 24.22 -11.97 7.29
N GLN A 259 25.04 -13.03 7.34
CA GLN A 259 26.48 -12.96 7.11
C GLN A 259 26.88 -13.65 5.80
N HIS A 260 25.90 -14.02 4.98
CA HIS A 260 26.19 -14.64 3.69
C HIS A 260 26.86 -13.61 2.76
N PRO A 261 27.97 -13.96 2.06
CA PRO A 261 28.73 -12.99 1.25
C PRO A 261 27.85 -12.20 0.26
N PHE A 262 26.94 -12.89 -0.42
CA PHE A 262 25.98 -12.24 -1.33
C PHE A 262 25.04 -11.25 -0.63
N ASP A 263 24.54 -11.55 0.58
CA ASP A 263 23.58 -10.68 1.29
C ASP A 263 24.30 -9.44 1.87
N LEU A 264 25.59 -9.58 2.22
CA LEU A 264 26.44 -8.45 2.60
C LEU A 264 26.69 -7.53 1.40
N TRP A 265 27.10 -8.10 0.27
CA TRP A 265 27.32 -7.37 -0.98
C TRP A 265 26.05 -6.63 -1.43
N LEU A 266 24.90 -7.33 -1.45
CA LEU A 266 23.65 -6.72 -1.92
C LEU A 266 23.23 -5.55 -1.04
N ARG A 267 23.35 -5.66 0.29
CA ARG A 267 23.06 -4.54 1.21
C ARG A 267 23.94 -3.34 0.95
N GLU A 268 25.22 -3.54 0.69
CA GLU A 268 26.14 -2.44 0.36
C GLU A 268 25.70 -1.72 -0.91
N GLN A 269 25.35 -2.46 -1.98
CA GLN A 269 24.83 -1.85 -3.21
C GLN A 269 23.53 -1.08 -2.97
N VAL A 270 22.62 -1.67 -2.20
CA VAL A 270 21.32 -1.09 -1.88
C VAL A 270 21.47 0.20 -1.08
N LEU A 271 22.34 0.25 -0.07
CA LEU A 271 22.58 1.45 0.75
C LEU A 271 23.32 2.56 -0.02
N ASP A 272 24.09 2.22 -1.05
CA ASP A 272 24.69 3.23 -1.95
C ASP A 272 23.63 3.85 -2.87
N ILE A 273 22.70 3.02 -3.37
CA ILE A 273 21.69 3.41 -4.34
C ILE A 273 20.48 4.09 -3.70
N HIS A 274 20.07 3.67 -2.49
CA HIS A 274 18.90 4.19 -1.80
C HIS A 274 19.29 5.04 -0.59
N ALA A 275 18.43 6.00 -0.22
CA ALA A 275 18.58 6.71 1.06
C ALA A 275 18.25 5.81 2.26
N GLU A 276 17.48 4.74 2.03
CA GLU A 276 17.02 3.79 3.02
C GLU A 276 16.98 2.37 2.42
N ASP A 277 17.37 1.35 3.21
CA ASP A 277 17.35 -0.05 2.76
C ASP A 277 15.90 -0.53 2.59
N PRO A 278 15.40 -0.89 1.39
CA PRO A 278 14.03 -1.34 1.11
C PRO A 278 13.63 -2.68 1.71
N TRP A 279 14.56 -3.46 2.27
CA TRP A 279 14.28 -4.76 2.90
C TRP A 279 14.43 -4.72 4.43
N ALA A 280 14.92 -3.62 5.00
CA ALA A 280 14.92 -3.37 6.45
C ALA A 280 13.58 -2.76 6.92
N ALA A 281 13.32 -2.74 8.25
CA ALA A 281 12.27 -1.87 8.80
C ALA A 281 12.77 -0.43 8.81
N PRO A 282 11.88 0.58 8.86
CA PRO A 282 12.34 1.95 9.03
C PRO A 282 13.11 2.10 10.35
N ALA A 283 14.15 2.95 10.32
CA ALA A 283 14.94 3.30 11.51
C ALA A 283 14.18 4.23 12.48
N ALA A 284 13.04 4.76 12.06
CA ALA A 284 12.17 5.70 12.76
C ALA A 284 10.69 5.30 12.55
N PRO A 285 9.71 5.91 13.25
CA PRO A 285 8.30 5.59 13.03
C PRO A 285 7.94 5.73 11.54
N ALA A 286 7.06 4.86 11.06
CA ALA A 286 6.64 4.72 9.65
C ALA A 286 6.16 6.01 8.96
N GLU A 287 5.98 7.09 9.71
CA GLU A 287 5.69 8.45 9.24
C GLU A 287 6.88 9.13 8.52
N SER A 288 8.12 8.64 8.69
CA SER A 288 9.33 9.33 8.21
C SER A 288 10.16 8.59 7.15
N ALA A 289 9.78 7.36 6.84
CA ALA A 289 10.46 6.47 5.91
C ALA A 289 9.42 5.93 4.95
N GLY A 290 9.66 6.05 3.65
CA GLY A 290 8.65 5.86 2.61
C GLY A 290 7.76 4.64 2.84
N LEU A 291 6.46 4.85 2.58
CA LEU A 291 5.34 3.89 2.56
C LEU A 291 5.77 2.44 2.82
N THR A 292 5.87 2.05 4.09
CA THR A 292 6.27 0.71 4.49
C THR A 292 5.09 -0.01 5.13
N TRP A 293 4.66 -1.12 4.53
CA TRP A 293 3.50 -1.87 5.01
C TRP A 293 3.67 -3.38 4.94
N THR A 294 2.90 -4.09 5.79
CA THR A 294 2.79 -5.55 5.86
C THR A 294 1.32 -6.00 5.84
N ALA A 295 0.94 -6.82 4.86
CA ALA A 295 -0.40 -7.39 4.70
C ALA A 295 -0.76 -8.46 5.72
N PRO A 296 -2.05 -8.60 6.07
CA PRO A 296 -2.54 -9.85 6.61
C PRO A 296 -2.42 -10.99 5.58
N PRO A 297 -2.46 -12.26 6.02
CA PRO A 297 -2.48 -13.41 5.13
C PRO A 297 -3.57 -13.29 4.07
N ARG A 298 -3.29 -13.73 2.83
CA ARG A 298 -4.34 -13.85 1.81
C ARG A 298 -5.48 -14.73 2.34
N LEU A 299 -6.69 -14.20 2.42
CA LEU A 299 -7.89 -14.98 2.71
C LEU A 299 -8.08 -16.02 1.60
N THR A 300 -8.29 -17.26 1.99
CA THR A 300 -8.66 -18.32 1.06
C THR A 300 -10.15 -18.19 0.71
N PRO A 301 -10.60 -18.73 -0.43
CA PRO A 301 -12.03 -18.78 -0.76
C PRO A 301 -12.91 -19.47 0.31
N ASN A 302 -12.30 -20.18 1.26
CA ASN A 302 -12.96 -20.93 2.33
C ASN A 302 -13.10 -20.16 3.65
N ASP A 303 -12.58 -18.93 3.77
CA ASP A 303 -12.68 -18.15 5.01
C ASP A 303 -14.00 -17.32 5.06
N GLN A 304 -15.13 -18.00 4.85
CA GLN A 304 -16.49 -17.47 5.06
C GLN A 304 -17.03 -17.90 6.43
#